data_AF-A0A9X1BA79-F1
#
_entry.id   AF-A0A9X1BA79-F1
#
_cell.length_a   1.000
_cell.length_b   1.000
_cell.length_c   1.000
_cell.angle_alpha   90.00
_cell.angle_beta   90.00
_cell.angle_gamma   90.00
#
_symmetry.space_group_name_H-M   'P 1'
#
loop_
_entity.id
_entity.type
_entity.pdbx_description
1 polymer ?
#
loop_
_entity_poly.entity_id
_entity_poly.type
_entity_poly.pdbx_seq_one_letter_code
_entity_poly.pdbx_strand_id
1 'polypeptide(L)'
;MMPRRQSLSTVNLAMLDVIAGAMAAFLIIMVILLPYYDKDALDQQARVEVLQRSVADLEEALRSARAESEAARAHAGRTADEAELRRTIAELRDALRAARAEAAASDAQAGRAEAEAERQAQRAEDLARQLARTFLVLYVRWDTLDDVDLHVIDPSGAEFYWDGHKTIPGRPGELSEDSIIGPGNEVWEIRDAPAGEYRIEVKLYGIRDARKPVVVRGRLFHRDGSVVFNDVNLSRLGERRRIATIRVDERGGVSMR
;
A
#
# COMPACT_ATOMS: atom_id res chain seq x y z
N MET A 1 -8.15 76.11 152.52
CA MET A 1 -7.72 74.81 153.08
C MET A 1 -7.70 73.77 151.96
N MET A 2 -6.56 73.13 151.69
CA MET A 2 -6.41 71.90 150.86
C MET A 2 -6.97 70.66 151.61
N PRO A 3 -7.16 69.42 151.04
CA PRO A 3 -6.37 68.77 149.93
C PRO A 3 -7.06 67.77 148.93
N ARG A 4 -6.47 67.67 147.71
CA ARG A 4 -5.92 66.54 146.87
C ARG A 4 -6.43 65.06 146.86
N ARG A 5 -6.47 64.47 145.62
CA ARG A 5 -6.14 63.09 145.09
C ARG A 5 -7.30 62.35 144.34
N GLN A 6 -7.24 62.03 143.02
CA GLN A 6 -6.44 61.07 142.18
C GLN A 6 -7.03 59.64 142.09
N SER A 7 -7.52 59.19 140.90
CA SER A 7 -6.94 58.15 139.98
C SER A 7 -8.06 57.16 139.57
N LEU A 8 -8.13 56.41 138.45
CA LEU A 8 -7.21 55.98 137.39
C LEU A 8 -8.08 55.42 136.22
N SER A 9 -7.79 55.80 134.97
CA SER A 9 -8.31 55.16 133.74
C SER A 9 -7.21 54.26 133.17
N THR A 10 -7.41 52.94 133.20
CA THR A 10 -6.43 51.94 132.75
C THR A 10 -7.05 50.95 131.77
N VAL A 11 -7.43 51.40 130.57
CA VAL A 11 -7.52 50.53 129.38
C VAL A 11 -7.21 51.39 128.15
N ASN A 12 -6.41 50.85 127.23
CA ASN A 12 -6.20 51.29 125.83
C ASN A 12 -4.91 52.05 125.45
N LEU A 13 -3.74 51.63 125.96
CA LEU A 13 -2.43 51.99 125.34
C LEU A 13 -1.77 50.78 124.63
N ALA A 14 -1.95 49.56 125.15
CA ALA A 14 -1.27 48.36 124.64
C ALA A 14 -1.82 47.82 123.29
N MET A 15 -3.10 48.07 122.96
CA MET A 15 -3.71 47.63 121.69
C MET A 15 -3.31 48.52 120.52
N LEU A 16 -3.02 49.81 120.79
CA LEU A 16 -2.61 50.77 119.78
C LEU A 16 -1.19 50.49 119.27
N ASP A 17 -0.27 50.05 120.14
CA ASP A 17 1.11 49.70 119.75
C ASP A 17 1.19 48.46 118.87
N VAL A 18 0.36 47.45 119.10
CA VAL A 18 0.34 46.23 118.27
C VAL A 18 -0.21 46.52 116.88
N ILE A 19 -1.28 47.34 116.78
CA ILE A 19 -1.84 47.76 115.50
C ILE A 19 -0.87 48.69 114.76
N ALA A 20 -0.22 49.62 115.48
CA ALA A 20 0.81 50.49 114.89
C ALA A 20 2.02 49.70 114.39
N GLY A 21 2.49 48.70 115.15
CA GLY A 21 3.58 47.81 114.73
C GLY A 21 3.22 46.92 113.54
N ALA A 22 2.01 46.37 113.50
CA ALA A 22 1.53 45.56 112.38
C ALA A 22 1.34 46.38 111.10
N MET A 23 0.81 47.61 111.23
CA MET A 23 0.68 48.55 110.11
C MET A 23 2.05 49.03 109.62
N ALA A 24 3.00 49.29 110.53
CA ALA A 24 4.36 49.66 110.16
C ALA A 24 5.06 48.51 109.41
N ALA A 25 4.95 47.27 109.89
CA ALA A 25 5.50 46.10 109.21
C ALA A 25 4.83 45.87 107.83
N PHE A 26 3.51 46.02 107.74
CA PHE A 26 2.79 45.91 106.47
C PHE A 26 3.18 47.00 105.47
N LEU A 27 3.32 48.25 105.92
CA LEU A 27 3.77 49.36 105.07
C LEU A 27 5.23 49.17 104.62
N ILE A 28 6.11 48.66 105.49
CA ILE A 28 7.50 48.34 105.11
C ILE A 28 7.53 47.22 104.07
N ILE A 29 6.78 46.13 104.27
CA ILE A 29 6.68 45.02 103.32
C ILE A 29 6.09 45.50 101.99
N MET A 30 5.04 46.33 102.02
CA MET A 30 4.44 46.92 100.82
C MET A 30 5.44 47.79 100.08
N VAL A 31 6.14 48.71 100.75
CA VAL A 31 7.13 49.61 100.12
C VAL A 31 8.34 48.85 99.56
N ILE A 32 8.72 47.72 100.18
CA ILE A 32 9.79 46.85 99.68
C ILE A 32 9.34 45.99 98.49
N LEU A 33 8.08 45.51 98.47
CA LEU A 33 7.56 44.63 97.42
C LEU A 33 6.92 45.37 96.22
N LEU A 34 6.41 46.59 96.40
CA LEU A 34 5.80 47.40 95.33
C LEU A 34 6.73 47.61 94.12
N PRO A 35 8.03 47.96 94.30
CA PRO A 35 8.95 48.12 93.18
C PRO A 35 9.29 46.82 92.46
N TYR A 36 8.99 45.65 93.05
CA TYR A 36 9.25 44.33 92.46
C TYR A 36 8.06 43.83 91.64
N TYR A 37 6.82 44.11 92.08
CA TYR A 37 5.59 43.67 91.40
C TYR A 37 5.38 44.35 90.03
N ASP A 38 5.76 45.63 89.91
CA ASP A 38 5.57 46.40 88.66
C ASP A 38 6.62 46.04 87.60
N LYS A 39 7.83 45.66 88.02
CA LYS A 39 8.92 45.27 87.10
C LYS A 39 8.65 43.94 86.41
N ASP A 40 8.13 42.95 87.12
CA ASP A 40 7.80 41.65 86.53
C ASP A 40 6.59 41.73 85.58
N ALA A 41 5.59 42.58 85.87
CA ALA A 41 4.44 42.78 84.99
C ALA A 41 4.82 43.49 83.67
N LEU A 42 5.68 44.52 83.75
CA LEU A 42 6.23 45.21 82.58
C LEU A 42 7.14 44.29 81.74
N ASP A 43 7.97 43.45 82.38
CA ASP A 43 8.84 42.48 81.68
C ASP A 43 8.01 41.36 81.01
N GLN A 44 6.94 40.91 81.65
CA GLN A 44 5.98 39.95 81.06
C GLN A 44 5.26 40.56 79.85
N GLN A 45 4.78 41.79 79.94
CA GLN A 45 4.17 42.49 78.80
C GLN A 45 5.16 42.69 77.66
N ALA A 46 6.40 43.10 77.95
CA ALA A 46 7.45 43.23 76.95
C ALA A 46 7.76 41.89 76.27
N ARG A 47 7.82 40.78 77.01
CA ARG A 47 7.97 39.43 76.45
C ARG A 47 6.79 39.00 75.61
N VAL A 48 5.56 39.31 76.03
CA VAL A 48 4.34 39.01 75.27
C VAL A 48 4.31 39.80 73.96
N GLU A 49 4.69 41.08 73.96
CA GLU A 49 4.81 41.89 72.75
C GLU A 49 5.90 41.37 71.80
N VAL A 50 7.05 40.96 72.34
CA VAL A 50 8.13 40.35 71.56
C VAL A 50 7.69 39.01 70.97
N LEU A 51 6.96 38.19 71.73
CA LEU A 51 6.39 36.93 71.26
C LEU A 51 5.30 37.15 70.22
N GLN A 52 4.46 38.18 70.37
CA GLN A 52 3.44 38.53 69.38
C GLN A 52 4.06 39.03 68.08
N ARG A 53 5.13 39.84 68.16
CA ARG A 53 5.92 40.23 66.98
C ARG A 53 6.58 39.03 66.33
N SER A 54 7.21 38.15 67.11
CA SER A 54 7.86 36.97 66.55
C SER A 54 6.87 36.00 65.91
N VAL A 55 5.67 35.85 66.49
CA VAL A 55 4.57 35.08 65.90
C VAL A 55 4.08 35.74 64.61
N ALA A 56 3.89 37.06 64.58
CA ALA A 56 3.48 37.78 63.37
C ALA A 56 4.52 37.68 62.24
N ASP A 57 5.82 37.83 62.58
CA ASP A 57 6.93 37.69 61.64
C ASP A 57 7.03 36.25 61.11
N LEU A 58 6.85 35.24 61.98
CA LEU A 58 6.80 33.83 61.58
C LEU A 58 5.60 33.52 60.69
N GLU A 59 4.42 34.06 61.00
CA GLU A 59 3.22 33.89 60.18
C GLU A 59 3.36 34.54 58.81
N GLU A 60 4.01 35.71 58.73
CA GLU A 60 4.34 36.36 57.47
C GLU A 60 5.37 35.56 56.66
N ALA A 61 6.44 35.08 57.29
CA ALA A 61 7.43 34.21 56.67
C ALA A 61 6.82 32.88 56.18
N LEU A 62 5.85 32.33 56.90
CA LEU A 62 5.20 31.08 56.53
C LEU A 62 4.19 31.31 55.38
N ARG A 63 3.54 32.48 55.33
CA ARG A 63 2.70 32.89 54.19
C ARG A 63 3.53 33.10 52.92
N SER A 64 4.67 33.79 53.00
CA SER A 64 5.55 34.00 51.84
C SER A 64 6.13 32.67 51.35
N ALA A 65 6.61 31.81 52.24
CA ALA A 65 7.13 30.49 51.88
C ALA A 65 6.06 29.57 51.24
N ARG A 66 4.81 29.63 51.71
CA ARG A 66 3.69 28.90 51.07
C ARG A 66 3.39 29.43 49.67
N ALA A 67 3.31 30.75 49.50
CA ALA A 67 3.07 31.36 48.19
C ALA A 67 4.19 31.06 47.19
N GLU A 68 5.46 31.08 47.62
CA GLU A 68 6.61 30.68 46.81
C GLU A 68 6.54 29.20 46.42
N SER A 69 6.17 28.31 47.35
CA SER A 69 6.00 26.87 47.06
C SER A 69 4.87 26.62 46.07
N GLU A 70 3.72 27.31 46.20
CA GLU A 70 2.60 27.20 45.27
C GLU A 70 2.96 27.73 43.87
N ALA A 71 3.66 28.86 43.79
CA ALA A 71 4.14 29.41 42.52
C ALA A 71 5.17 28.48 41.85
N ALA A 72 6.09 27.89 42.62
CA ALA A 72 7.05 26.92 42.12
C ALA A 72 6.36 25.64 41.61
N ARG A 73 5.34 25.13 42.33
CA ARG A 73 4.53 23.99 41.89
C ARG A 73 3.77 24.29 40.60
N ALA A 74 3.18 25.48 40.49
CA ALA A 74 2.46 25.89 39.29
C ALA A 74 3.39 26.04 38.07
N HIS A 75 4.60 26.59 38.27
CA HIS A 75 5.61 26.66 37.21
C HIS A 75 6.10 25.27 36.80
N ALA A 76 6.42 24.41 37.77
CA ALA A 76 6.81 23.03 37.52
C ALA A 76 5.73 22.25 36.75
N GLY A 77 4.45 22.42 37.09
CA GLY A 77 3.32 21.84 36.36
C GLY A 77 3.28 22.26 34.89
N ARG A 78 3.36 23.57 34.61
CA ARG A 78 3.39 24.08 33.21
C ARG A 78 4.58 23.55 32.42
N THR A 79 5.75 23.45 33.05
CA THR A 79 6.94 22.90 32.37
C THR A 79 6.82 21.41 32.08
N ALA A 80 6.13 20.66 32.96
CA ALA A 80 5.86 19.24 32.75
C ALA A 80 4.86 19.03 31.59
N ASP A 81 3.78 19.82 31.55
CA ASP A 81 2.79 19.78 30.46
C ASP A 81 3.43 20.14 29.11
N GLU A 82 4.32 21.14 29.08
CA GLU A 82 5.03 21.53 27.86
C GLU A 82 6.02 20.44 27.39
N ALA A 83 6.69 19.76 28.33
CA ALA A 83 7.57 18.64 28.02
C ALA A 83 6.78 17.43 27.46
N GLU A 84 5.61 17.12 28.02
CA GLU A 84 4.72 16.06 27.51
C GLU A 84 4.20 16.38 26.12
N LEU A 85 3.78 17.62 25.86
CA LEU A 85 3.33 18.06 24.54
C LEU A 85 4.46 17.96 23.51
N ARG A 86 5.67 18.40 23.86
CA ARG A 86 6.86 18.28 22.98
C ARG A 86 7.17 16.82 22.64
N ARG A 87 7.06 15.92 23.61
CA ARG A 87 7.22 14.48 23.40
C ARG A 87 6.16 13.93 22.46
N THR A 88 4.89 14.26 22.68
CA THR A 88 3.78 13.84 21.83
C THR A 88 3.95 14.33 20.39
N ILE A 89 4.38 15.58 20.19
CA ILE A 89 4.66 16.14 18.86
C ILE A 89 5.80 15.39 18.18
N ALA A 90 6.85 15.01 18.91
CA ALA A 90 7.95 14.22 18.35
C ALA A 90 7.47 12.84 17.91
N GLU A 91 6.73 12.13 18.76
CA GLU A 91 6.14 10.81 18.46
C GLU A 91 5.21 10.86 17.23
N LEU A 92 4.34 11.87 17.14
CA LEU A 92 3.45 12.06 15.98
C LEU A 92 4.22 12.37 14.69
N ARG A 93 5.31 13.15 14.78
CA ARG A 93 6.16 13.45 13.61
C ARG A 93 6.86 12.19 13.11
N ASP A 94 7.35 11.35 14.01
CA ASP A 94 8.02 10.10 13.64
C ASP A 94 7.01 9.10 13.06
N ALA A 95 5.82 8.99 13.64
CA ALA A 95 4.72 8.18 13.10
C ALA A 95 4.30 8.64 11.69
N LEU A 96 4.19 9.96 11.47
CA LEU A 96 3.86 10.50 10.16
C LEU A 96 4.96 10.25 9.13
N ARG A 97 6.24 10.32 9.51
CA ARG A 97 7.36 9.96 8.63
C ARG A 97 7.32 8.48 8.26
N ALA A 98 7.08 7.59 9.23
CA ALA A 98 6.97 6.16 8.98
C ALA A 98 5.81 5.84 8.04
N ALA A 99 4.61 6.39 8.29
CA ALA A 99 3.44 6.19 7.43
C ALA A 99 3.67 6.71 6.00
N ARG A 100 4.34 7.85 5.84
CA ARG A 100 4.70 8.38 4.52
C ARG A 100 5.71 7.50 3.79
N ALA A 101 6.70 6.96 4.50
CA ALA A 101 7.67 6.05 3.91
C ALA A 101 7.03 4.73 3.46
N GLU A 102 6.09 4.21 4.25
CA GLU A 102 5.31 3.00 3.91
C GLU A 102 4.41 3.25 2.69
N ALA A 103 3.69 4.37 2.66
CA ALA A 103 2.88 4.76 1.49
C ALA A 103 3.75 4.89 0.23
N ALA A 104 4.88 5.59 0.32
CA ALA A 104 5.80 5.73 -0.81
C ALA A 104 6.40 4.39 -1.28
N ALA A 105 6.68 3.48 -0.35
CA ALA A 105 7.14 2.12 -0.69
C ALA A 105 6.04 1.31 -1.38
N SER A 106 4.80 1.41 -0.90
CA SER A 106 3.64 0.78 -1.51
C SER A 106 3.38 1.31 -2.92
N ASP A 107 3.41 2.63 -3.11
CA ASP A 107 3.24 3.27 -4.43
C ASP A 107 4.36 2.85 -5.39
N ALA A 108 5.60 2.80 -4.90
CA ALA A 108 6.74 2.33 -5.70
C ALA A 108 6.60 0.85 -6.08
N GLN A 109 6.08 0.01 -5.18
CA GLN A 109 5.82 -1.40 -5.47
C GLN A 109 4.69 -1.57 -6.48
N ALA A 110 3.59 -0.82 -6.34
CA ALA A 110 2.47 -0.82 -7.28
C ALA A 110 2.95 -0.38 -8.68
N GLY A 111 3.69 0.72 -8.79
CA GLY A 111 4.23 1.19 -10.07
C GLY A 111 5.21 0.20 -10.72
N ARG A 112 6.00 -0.54 -9.92
CA ARG A 112 6.87 -1.62 -10.44
C ARG A 112 6.04 -2.78 -10.98
N ALA A 113 4.98 -3.19 -10.27
CA ALA A 113 4.10 -4.27 -10.67
C ALA A 113 3.32 -3.92 -11.95
N GLU A 114 2.81 -2.69 -12.06
CA GLU A 114 2.15 -2.18 -13.27
C GLU A 114 3.10 -2.19 -14.46
N ALA A 115 4.31 -1.62 -14.31
CA ALA A 115 5.30 -1.62 -15.38
C ALA A 115 5.74 -3.05 -15.78
N GLU A 116 5.74 -4.00 -14.85
CA GLU A 116 6.00 -5.41 -15.18
C GLU A 116 4.83 -6.04 -15.93
N ALA A 117 3.60 -5.80 -15.50
CA ALA A 117 2.40 -6.30 -16.17
C ALA A 117 2.32 -5.78 -17.62
N GLU A 118 2.61 -4.50 -17.85
CA GLU A 118 2.68 -3.92 -19.20
C GLU A 118 3.76 -4.59 -20.05
N ARG A 119 4.97 -4.81 -19.51
CA ARG A 119 6.04 -5.53 -20.21
C ARG A 119 5.62 -6.96 -20.57
N GLN A 120 4.95 -7.66 -19.67
CA GLN A 120 4.49 -9.02 -19.94
C GLN A 120 3.36 -9.03 -20.97
N ALA A 121 2.43 -8.09 -20.91
CA ALA A 121 1.38 -7.92 -21.91
C ALA A 121 1.97 -7.67 -23.31
N GLN A 122 2.94 -6.76 -23.43
CA GLN A 122 3.61 -6.48 -24.70
C GLN A 122 4.33 -7.72 -25.25
N ARG A 123 5.06 -8.45 -24.40
CA ARG A 123 5.73 -9.70 -24.80
C ARG A 123 4.73 -10.76 -25.25
N ALA A 124 3.60 -10.89 -24.55
CA ALA A 124 2.55 -11.83 -24.90
C ALA A 124 1.93 -11.48 -26.25
N GLU A 125 1.71 -10.20 -26.54
CA GLU A 125 1.22 -9.73 -27.84
C GLU A 125 2.23 -10.00 -28.95
N ASP A 126 3.52 -9.72 -28.72
CA ASP A 126 4.59 -10.00 -29.69
C ASP A 126 4.68 -11.49 -30.01
N LEU A 127 4.64 -12.34 -28.98
CA LEU A 127 4.64 -13.79 -29.15
C LEU A 127 3.38 -14.25 -29.89
N ALA A 128 2.21 -13.69 -29.56
CA ALA A 128 0.96 -14.00 -30.25
C ALA A 128 1.04 -13.62 -31.74
N ARG A 129 1.66 -12.49 -32.09
CA ARG A 129 1.90 -12.10 -33.50
C ARG A 129 2.87 -13.03 -34.21
N GLN A 130 3.91 -13.51 -33.52
CA GLN A 130 4.82 -14.50 -34.10
C GLN A 130 4.12 -15.84 -34.33
N LEU A 131 3.27 -16.26 -33.38
CA LEU A 131 2.41 -17.42 -33.53
C LEU A 131 1.31 -17.18 -34.55
N ALA A 132 0.87 -15.97 -34.88
CA ALA A 132 -0.11 -15.78 -35.95
C ALA A 132 0.39 -16.26 -37.33
N ARG A 133 1.70 -16.45 -37.49
CA ARG A 133 2.31 -16.93 -38.74
C ARG A 133 2.18 -18.45 -38.81
N THR A 134 1.48 -18.94 -39.84
CA THR A 134 1.46 -20.36 -40.21
C THR A 134 1.95 -20.52 -41.64
N PHE A 135 2.60 -21.64 -41.90
CA PHE A 135 2.85 -22.10 -43.26
C PHE A 135 1.72 -23.03 -43.71
N LEU A 136 1.57 -23.20 -45.02
CA LEU A 136 0.77 -24.27 -45.62
C LEU A 136 1.64 -24.96 -46.68
N VAL A 137 1.66 -26.28 -46.68
CA VAL A 137 2.19 -27.10 -47.78
C VAL A 137 1.09 -28.06 -48.19
N LEU A 138 0.58 -27.87 -49.40
CA LEU A 138 -0.44 -28.71 -50.00
C LEU A 138 0.22 -29.69 -50.95
N TYR A 139 -0.20 -30.94 -50.86
CA TYR A 139 0.25 -32.02 -51.72
C TYR A 139 -0.96 -32.77 -52.26
N VAL A 140 -1.00 -32.99 -53.56
CA VAL A 140 -1.95 -33.90 -54.23
C VAL A 140 -1.21 -34.91 -55.08
N ARG A 141 -1.82 -36.09 -55.27
CA ARG A 141 -1.25 -37.18 -56.08
C ARG A 141 -2.31 -38.02 -56.76
N TRP A 142 -1.91 -38.66 -57.85
CA TRP A 142 -2.71 -39.63 -58.61
C TRP A 142 -1.83 -40.76 -59.14
N ASP A 143 -2.46 -41.83 -59.67
CA ASP A 143 -1.79 -43.08 -60.05
C ASP A 143 -1.98 -43.49 -61.52
N THR A 144 -2.58 -42.62 -62.33
CA THR A 144 -2.72 -42.79 -63.78
C THR A 144 -1.66 -41.99 -64.53
N LEU A 145 -1.46 -42.28 -65.82
CA LEU A 145 -0.57 -41.51 -66.69
C LEU A 145 -1.10 -40.11 -67.06
N ASP A 146 -2.33 -39.79 -66.64
CA ASP A 146 -3.00 -38.52 -66.95
C ASP A 146 -2.27 -37.31 -66.34
N ASP A 147 -2.65 -36.13 -66.82
CA ASP A 147 -2.13 -34.83 -66.41
C ASP A 147 -3.20 -34.11 -65.56
N VAL A 148 -2.90 -33.81 -64.30
CA VAL A 148 -3.86 -33.34 -63.29
C VAL A 148 -3.33 -32.08 -62.60
N ASP A 149 -3.84 -30.92 -63.02
CA ASP A 149 -3.47 -29.62 -62.48
C ASP A 149 -4.07 -29.38 -61.07
N LEU A 150 -3.26 -28.83 -60.17
CA LEU A 150 -3.67 -28.21 -58.92
C LEU A 150 -3.95 -26.72 -59.14
N HIS A 151 -5.09 -26.29 -58.61
CA HIS A 151 -5.49 -24.90 -58.56
C HIS A 151 -5.69 -24.49 -57.10
N VAL A 152 -4.88 -23.56 -56.62
CA VAL A 152 -4.99 -22.99 -55.27
C VAL A 152 -5.46 -21.55 -55.38
N ILE A 153 -6.66 -21.27 -54.86
CA ILE A 153 -7.19 -19.90 -54.78
C ILE A 153 -6.96 -19.37 -53.37
N ASP A 154 -6.24 -18.26 -53.26
CA ASP A 154 -5.93 -17.61 -51.98
C ASP A 154 -7.10 -16.75 -51.44
N PRO A 155 -7.04 -16.26 -50.19
CA PRO A 155 -8.09 -15.46 -49.58
C PRO A 155 -8.47 -14.17 -50.32
N SER A 156 -7.57 -13.66 -51.16
CA SER A 156 -7.81 -12.46 -51.96
C SER A 156 -8.22 -12.79 -53.41
N GLY A 157 -8.43 -14.07 -53.70
CA GLY A 157 -9.00 -14.58 -54.94
C GLY A 157 -8.02 -14.81 -56.07
N ALA A 158 -6.70 -14.65 -55.89
CA ALA A 158 -5.78 -15.07 -56.94
C ALA A 158 -5.61 -16.57 -56.94
N GLU A 159 -5.37 -17.10 -58.13
CA GLU A 159 -5.28 -18.51 -58.40
C GLU A 159 -3.87 -18.86 -58.85
N PHE A 160 -3.25 -19.76 -58.10
CA PHE A 160 -1.97 -20.37 -58.42
C PHE A 160 -2.22 -21.66 -59.19
N TYR A 161 -1.63 -21.77 -60.37
CA TYR A 161 -1.70 -22.92 -61.27
C TYR A 161 -0.54 -22.88 -62.28
N TRP A 162 -0.51 -23.82 -63.22
CA TRP A 162 0.44 -23.87 -64.35
C TRP A 162 0.54 -22.56 -65.18
N ASP A 163 1.61 -22.42 -65.98
CA ASP A 163 1.84 -21.39 -67.00
C ASP A 163 1.81 -19.92 -66.53
N GLY A 164 2.90 -19.47 -65.92
CA GLY A 164 3.04 -18.07 -65.47
C GLY A 164 2.27 -17.72 -64.18
N HIS A 165 1.49 -18.67 -63.64
CA HIS A 165 0.74 -18.54 -62.40
C HIS A 165 1.32 -19.37 -61.24
N LYS A 166 2.48 -20.02 -61.45
CA LYS A 166 3.17 -20.79 -60.40
C LYS A 166 3.57 -19.89 -59.23
N THR A 167 3.99 -18.68 -59.54
CA THR A 167 4.20 -17.59 -58.59
C THR A 167 3.47 -16.35 -59.10
N ILE A 168 3.00 -15.50 -58.18
CA ILE A 168 2.29 -14.28 -58.55
C ILE A 168 3.02 -13.09 -57.90
N PRO A 169 3.49 -12.09 -58.66
CA PRO A 169 4.23 -10.96 -58.10
C PRO A 169 3.48 -10.27 -56.96
N GLY A 170 4.18 -10.07 -55.84
CA GLY A 170 3.62 -9.43 -54.65
C GLY A 170 2.71 -10.33 -53.81
N ARG A 171 2.56 -11.61 -54.15
CA ARG A 171 1.79 -12.58 -53.36
C ARG A 171 2.69 -13.68 -52.81
N PRO A 172 2.51 -14.05 -51.53
CA PRO A 172 3.17 -15.21 -50.96
C PRO A 172 2.53 -16.48 -51.53
N GLY A 173 3.34 -17.49 -51.86
CA GLY A 173 2.86 -18.78 -52.35
C GLY A 173 3.51 -19.19 -53.68
N GLU A 174 3.76 -20.48 -53.84
CA GLU A 174 4.38 -21.05 -55.04
C GLU A 174 3.86 -22.46 -55.32
N LEU A 175 3.53 -22.76 -56.59
CA LEU A 175 3.37 -24.12 -57.10
C LEU A 175 4.77 -24.68 -57.41
N SER A 176 5.34 -25.41 -56.45
CA SER A 176 6.74 -25.86 -56.46
C SER A 176 6.97 -27.16 -57.21
N GLU A 177 5.97 -28.05 -57.25
CA GLU A 177 6.03 -29.31 -58.00
C GLU A 177 4.77 -29.48 -58.84
N ASP A 178 4.94 -29.98 -60.07
CA ASP A 178 3.93 -29.91 -61.12
C ASP A 178 4.24 -30.99 -62.18
N SER A 179 3.58 -32.15 -62.01
CA SER A 179 3.84 -33.34 -62.82
C SER A 179 2.89 -33.41 -64.02
N ILE A 180 3.41 -33.20 -65.22
CA ILE A 180 2.62 -33.23 -66.47
C ILE A 180 2.32 -34.65 -67.03
N ILE A 181 2.94 -35.69 -66.45
CA ILE A 181 2.73 -37.11 -66.79
C ILE A 181 2.76 -37.92 -65.50
N GLY A 182 1.66 -38.61 -65.18
CA GLY A 182 1.59 -39.42 -63.96
C GLY A 182 2.14 -40.85 -64.08
N PRO A 183 2.08 -41.67 -63.01
CA PRO A 183 1.69 -41.32 -61.64
C PRO A 183 2.47 -40.11 -61.15
N GLY A 184 1.76 -39.09 -60.69
CA GLY A 184 2.31 -37.76 -60.49
C GLY A 184 1.83 -37.14 -59.19
N ASN A 185 2.44 -36.00 -58.88
CA ASN A 185 2.05 -35.18 -57.76
C ASN A 185 2.22 -33.71 -58.07
N GLU A 186 1.48 -32.90 -57.33
CA GLU A 186 1.67 -31.45 -57.30
C GLU A 186 1.82 -30.96 -55.87
N VAL A 187 2.65 -29.93 -55.73
CA VAL A 187 2.93 -29.29 -54.44
C VAL A 187 2.75 -27.79 -54.59
N TRP A 188 1.96 -27.21 -53.69
CA TRP A 188 1.89 -25.77 -53.49
C TRP A 188 2.28 -25.43 -52.06
N GLU A 189 3.10 -24.41 -51.87
CA GLU A 189 3.60 -24.02 -50.56
C GLU A 189 3.57 -22.51 -50.32
N ILE A 190 3.40 -22.13 -49.07
CA ILE A 190 3.42 -20.75 -48.60
C ILE A 190 3.97 -20.72 -47.18
N ARG A 191 4.94 -19.83 -46.92
CA ARG A 191 5.60 -19.73 -45.61
C ARG A 191 4.75 -18.98 -44.58
N ASP A 192 4.16 -17.87 -45.01
CA ASP A 192 3.39 -16.96 -44.17
C ASP A 192 2.00 -16.81 -44.79
N ALA A 193 1.13 -17.78 -44.53
CA ALA A 193 -0.21 -17.83 -45.10
C ALA A 193 -1.10 -16.72 -44.53
N PRO A 194 -1.61 -15.79 -45.37
CA PRO A 194 -2.62 -14.84 -44.92
C PRO A 194 -3.85 -15.52 -44.32
N ALA A 195 -4.43 -14.89 -43.30
CA ALA A 195 -5.71 -15.34 -42.76
C ALA A 195 -6.81 -15.23 -43.83
N GLY A 196 -7.74 -16.17 -43.81
CA GLY A 196 -8.88 -16.22 -44.71
C GLY A 196 -9.15 -17.61 -45.27
N GLU A 197 -9.90 -17.66 -46.37
CA GLU A 197 -10.36 -18.90 -46.98
C GLU A 197 -9.56 -19.21 -48.24
N TYR A 198 -8.94 -20.39 -48.27
CA TYR A 198 -8.29 -20.96 -49.43
C TYR A 198 -9.18 -22.03 -50.04
N ARG A 199 -9.27 -22.03 -51.37
CA ARG A 199 -10.04 -23.02 -52.10
C ARG A 199 -9.10 -23.84 -52.97
N ILE A 200 -9.16 -25.16 -52.78
CA ILE A 200 -8.24 -26.11 -53.42
C ILE A 200 -9.05 -26.93 -54.41
N GLU A 201 -8.66 -26.86 -55.67
CA GLU A 201 -9.33 -27.52 -56.77
C GLU A 201 -8.33 -28.29 -57.60
N VAL A 202 -8.80 -29.38 -58.22
CA VAL A 202 -8.01 -30.22 -59.11
C VAL A 202 -8.73 -30.33 -60.44
N LYS A 203 -7.98 -30.36 -61.53
CA LYS A 203 -8.51 -30.37 -62.89
C LYS A 203 -7.83 -31.45 -63.71
N LEU A 204 -8.61 -32.28 -64.40
CA LEU A 204 -8.06 -33.24 -65.35
C LEU A 204 -7.70 -32.51 -66.65
N TYR A 205 -6.44 -32.10 -66.79
CA TYR A 205 -5.97 -31.29 -67.92
C TYR A 205 -5.74 -32.12 -69.17
N GLY A 206 -5.12 -33.29 -69.03
CA GLY A 206 -4.76 -34.17 -70.13
C GLY A 206 -5.13 -35.63 -69.86
N ILE A 207 -5.80 -36.28 -70.81
CA ILE A 207 -6.07 -37.71 -70.74
C ILE A 207 -5.00 -38.49 -71.50
N ARG A 208 -4.33 -39.38 -70.80
CA ARG A 208 -3.26 -40.26 -71.32
C ARG A 208 -3.45 -41.72 -70.91
N ASP A 209 -4.32 -41.98 -69.94
CA ASP A 209 -4.69 -43.33 -69.48
C ASP A 209 -6.17 -43.61 -69.77
N ALA A 210 -6.50 -44.81 -70.23
CA ALA A 210 -7.89 -45.24 -70.44
C ALA A 210 -8.60 -45.56 -69.11
N ARG A 211 -7.84 -45.87 -68.05
CA ARG A 211 -8.35 -46.15 -66.71
C ARG A 211 -8.99 -44.89 -66.11
N LYS A 212 -10.27 -45.01 -65.72
CA LYS A 212 -11.06 -43.96 -65.09
C LYS A 212 -11.95 -44.54 -63.99
N PRO A 213 -12.30 -43.77 -62.94
CA PRO A 213 -11.85 -42.38 -62.69
C PRO A 213 -10.37 -42.29 -62.30
N VAL A 214 -9.75 -41.15 -62.55
CA VAL A 214 -8.50 -40.75 -61.90
C VAL A 214 -8.83 -40.39 -60.46
N VAL A 215 -8.24 -41.11 -59.50
CA VAL A 215 -8.46 -40.87 -58.07
C VAL A 215 -7.35 -39.95 -57.55
N VAL A 216 -7.73 -38.72 -57.22
CA VAL A 216 -6.82 -37.72 -56.66
C VAL A 216 -6.92 -37.75 -55.14
N ARG A 217 -5.76 -37.89 -54.50
CA ARG A 217 -5.60 -37.92 -53.04
C ARG A 217 -4.73 -36.76 -52.62
N GLY A 218 -5.03 -36.13 -51.49
CA GLY A 218 -4.22 -35.01 -51.03
C GLY A 218 -4.13 -34.86 -49.52
N ARG A 219 -3.21 -33.99 -49.12
CA ARG A 219 -2.92 -33.65 -47.72
C ARG A 219 -2.45 -32.20 -47.64
N LEU A 220 -2.84 -31.54 -46.56
CA LEU A 220 -2.31 -30.25 -46.12
C LEU A 220 -1.39 -30.48 -44.92
N PHE A 221 -0.21 -29.87 -44.94
CA PHE A 221 0.65 -29.68 -43.77
C PHE A 221 0.63 -28.22 -43.34
N HIS A 222 0.59 -27.99 -42.04
CA HIS A 222 0.62 -26.67 -41.43
C HIS A 222 1.38 -26.74 -40.10
N ARG A 223 1.56 -25.61 -39.42
CA ARG A 223 2.33 -25.53 -38.18
C ARG A 223 1.95 -26.59 -37.14
N ASP A 224 0.66 -26.77 -36.92
CA ASP A 224 0.14 -27.59 -35.83
C ASP A 224 -0.12 -29.06 -36.22
N GLY A 225 0.15 -29.44 -37.48
CA GLY A 225 -0.05 -30.81 -37.92
C GLY A 225 -0.34 -30.97 -39.41
N SER A 226 -1.20 -31.95 -39.73
CA SER A 226 -1.62 -32.21 -41.10
C SER A 226 -3.05 -32.70 -41.18
N VAL A 227 -3.70 -32.41 -42.31
CA VAL A 227 -5.08 -32.80 -42.60
C VAL A 227 -5.12 -33.54 -43.93
N VAL A 228 -5.74 -34.73 -43.95
CA VAL A 228 -5.94 -35.51 -45.18
C VAL A 228 -7.21 -35.04 -45.87
N PHE A 229 -7.17 -34.85 -47.18
CA PHE A 229 -8.33 -34.49 -47.97
C PHE A 229 -9.16 -35.72 -48.33
N ASN A 230 -10.44 -35.50 -48.63
CA ASN A 230 -11.27 -36.54 -49.23
C ASN A 230 -10.79 -36.82 -50.65
N ASP A 231 -10.88 -38.08 -51.06
CA ASP A 231 -10.54 -38.50 -52.42
C ASP A 231 -11.51 -37.87 -53.43
N VAL A 232 -10.97 -37.41 -54.55
CA VAL A 232 -11.73 -36.80 -55.65
C VAL A 232 -11.56 -37.63 -56.91
N ASN A 233 -12.67 -37.92 -57.57
CA ASN A 233 -12.70 -38.70 -58.80
C ASN A 233 -12.88 -37.78 -60.01
N LEU A 234 -11.97 -37.89 -60.98
CA LEU A 234 -12.03 -37.17 -62.26
C LEU A 234 -12.15 -38.15 -63.42
N SER A 235 -13.12 -37.96 -64.30
CA SER A 235 -13.40 -38.89 -65.41
C SER A 235 -13.36 -38.24 -66.78
N ARG A 236 -13.59 -36.93 -66.88
CA ARG A 236 -13.74 -36.22 -68.16
C ARG A 236 -12.66 -35.16 -68.34
N LEU A 237 -12.17 -35.00 -69.57
CA LEU A 237 -11.22 -33.95 -69.91
C LEU A 237 -11.79 -32.58 -69.51
N GLY A 238 -10.99 -31.78 -68.82
CA GLY A 238 -11.39 -30.48 -68.29
C GLY A 238 -12.30 -30.52 -67.07
N GLU A 239 -12.65 -31.71 -66.55
CA GLU A 239 -13.40 -31.82 -65.30
C GLU A 239 -12.59 -31.19 -64.17
N ARG A 240 -13.22 -30.25 -63.47
CA ARG A 240 -12.65 -29.54 -62.33
C ARG A 240 -13.49 -29.82 -61.10
N ARG A 241 -12.83 -30.16 -59.99
CA ARG A 241 -13.48 -30.51 -58.73
C ARG A 241 -12.75 -29.86 -57.57
N ARG A 242 -13.52 -29.43 -56.57
CA ARG A 242 -12.97 -28.94 -55.31
C ARG A 242 -12.61 -30.13 -54.43
N ILE A 243 -11.38 -30.15 -53.94
CA ILE A 243 -10.88 -31.18 -53.03
C ILE A 243 -10.97 -30.75 -51.57
N ALA A 244 -10.78 -29.46 -51.28
CA ALA A 244 -10.90 -28.91 -49.93
C ALA A 244 -11.15 -27.40 -49.93
N THR A 245 -11.76 -26.92 -48.85
CA THR A 245 -11.73 -25.52 -48.45
C THR A 245 -10.99 -25.41 -47.11
N ILE A 246 -9.92 -24.62 -47.07
CA ILE A 246 -9.07 -24.44 -45.90
C ILE A 246 -9.31 -23.04 -45.34
N ARG A 247 -9.50 -22.91 -44.04
CA ARG A 247 -9.60 -21.64 -43.33
C ARG A 247 -8.38 -21.45 -42.44
N VAL A 248 -7.66 -20.36 -42.65
CA VAL A 248 -6.63 -19.85 -41.74
C VAL A 248 -7.24 -18.72 -40.92
N ASP A 249 -7.18 -18.79 -39.59
CA ASP A 249 -7.64 -17.73 -38.71
C ASP A 249 -6.55 -16.67 -38.44
N GLU A 250 -6.91 -15.57 -37.78
CA GLU A 250 -5.99 -14.46 -37.45
C GLU A 250 -4.85 -14.86 -36.51
N ARG A 251 -4.95 -16.03 -35.85
CA ARG A 251 -3.95 -16.60 -34.95
C ARG A 251 -3.12 -17.69 -35.65
N GLY A 252 -3.25 -17.85 -36.96
CA GLY A 252 -2.57 -18.86 -37.75
C GLY A 252 -3.11 -20.28 -37.54
N GLY A 253 -4.26 -20.43 -36.86
CA GLY A 253 -4.96 -21.70 -36.73
C GLY A 253 -5.52 -22.14 -38.07
N VAL A 254 -5.39 -23.43 -38.40
CA VAL A 254 -5.80 -24.00 -39.67
C VAL A 254 -6.93 -25.00 -39.46
N SER A 255 -8.00 -24.86 -40.23
CA SER A 255 -9.15 -25.77 -40.20
C SER A 255 -9.64 -26.08 -41.61
N MET A 256 -10.22 -27.26 -41.81
CA MET A 256 -10.84 -27.66 -43.07
C MET A 256 -12.37 -27.58 -42.93
N ARG A 257 -13.04 -27.04 -43.95
CA ARG A 257 -14.51 -26.98 -44.04
C ARG A 257 -15.04 -27.99 -45.05
#